data_AF-A0A6M0BT32-F1
#
_entry.id   AF-A0A6M0BT32-F1
#
_cell.length_a   1.000
_cell.length_b   1.000
_cell.length_c   1.000
_cell.angle_alpha   90.00
_cell.angle_beta   90.00
_cell.angle_gamma   90.00
#
_symmetry.space_group_name_H-M   'P 1'
#
loop_
_entity.id
_entity.type
_entity.pdbx_description
1 polymer ?
#
loop_
_entity_poly.entity_id
_entity_poly.type
_entity_poly.pdbx_seq_one_letter_code
_entity_poly.pdbx_strand_id
1 'polypeptide(L)'
;NVSGERYVTFDGLARACAEAAGKSPDSIKLVHYDPKQFDFGKKKAFPLRVQHFFASVNKVMRELNWQPKFDLVSGLKDSFENDFIASGRDKVEVDFSVDDEILKV
;
A
#
# COMPACT_ATOMS: atom_id res chain seq x y z
N ASN A 1 -10.86 -10.19 14.99
CA ASN A 1 -10.39 -9.35 13.87
C ASN A 1 -10.96 -9.90 12.58
N VAL A 2 -11.40 -9.02 11.70
CA VAL A 2 -11.81 -9.36 10.32
C VAL A 2 -10.74 -8.74 9.43
N SER A 3 -9.93 -9.57 8.80
CA SER A 3 -8.72 -9.18 8.04
C SER A 3 -8.39 -10.25 7.01
N GLY A 4 -7.43 -10.01 6.12
CA GLY A 4 -6.82 -11.06 5.31
C GLY A 4 -5.99 -12.03 6.17
N GLU A 5 -5.75 -13.23 5.65
CA GLU A 5 -4.90 -14.26 6.27
C GLU A 5 -3.40 -14.10 5.93
N ARG A 6 -3.08 -13.27 4.93
CA ARG A 6 -1.71 -12.99 4.48
C ARG A 6 -1.26 -11.61 4.91
N TYR A 7 0.05 -11.47 5.09
CA TYR A 7 0.71 -10.20 5.35
C TYR A 7 1.47 -9.74 4.11
N VAL A 8 1.68 -8.43 4.00
CA VAL A 8 2.40 -7.83 2.88
C VAL A 8 3.43 -6.83 3.42
N THR A 9 4.61 -6.82 2.80
CA THR A 9 5.63 -5.79 3.05
C THR A 9 5.27 -4.52 2.27
N PHE A 10 5.92 -3.38 2.56
CA PHE A 10 5.72 -2.18 1.74
C PHE A 10 6.14 -2.39 0.27
N ASP A 11 7.28 -3.06 0.04
CA ASP A 11 7.71 -3.46 -1.30
C ASP A 11 6.69 -4.36 -2.00
N GLY A 12 6.15 -5.35 -1.27
CA GLY A 12 5.11 -6.25 -1.79
C GLY A 12 3.82 -5.50 -2.12
N LEU A 13 3.44 -4.52 -1.32
CA LEU A 13 2.27 -3.68 -1.57
C LEU A 13 2.48 -2.81 -2.81
N ALA A 14 3.64 -2.19 -2.97
CA ALA A 14 3.96 -1.41 -4.16
C ALA A 14 3.89 -2.26 -5.44
N ARG A 15 4.43 -3.48 -5.40
CA ARG A 15 4.35 -4.46 -6.50
C ARG A 15 2.91 -4.89 -6.80
N ALA A 16 2.11 -5.16 -5.76
CA ALA A 16 0.70 -5.50 -5.91
C ALA A 16 -0.11 -4.34 -6.51
N CYS A 17 0.18 -3.09 -6.15
CA CYS A 17 -0.43 -1.91 -6.77
C CYS A 17 -0.04 -1.79 -8.25
N ALA A 18 1.20 -2.09 -8.63
CA ALA A 18 1.62 -2.10 -10.04
C ALA A 18 0.82 -3.14 -10.84
N GLU A 19 0.69 -4.36 -10.30
CA GLU A 19 -0.13 -5.43 -10.90
C GLU A 19 -1.60 -5.01 -11.05
N ALA A 20 -2.19 -4.44 -9.99
CA ALA A 20 -3.56 -3.96 -9.99
C ALA A 20 -3.80 -2.86 -11.04
N ALA A 21 -2.79 -2.01 -11.30
CA ALA A 21 -2.81 -1.00 -12.34
C ALA A 21 -2.46 -1.53 -13.75
N GLY A 22 -2.37 -2.85 -13.95
CA GLY A 22 -2.06 -3.48 -15.23
C GLY A 22 -0.60 -3.35 -15.67
N LYS A 23 0.32 -3.04 -14.75
CA LYS A 23 1.76 -2.95 -15.00
C LYS A 23 2.49 -4.19 -14.48
N SER A 24 3.69 -4.44 -15.00
CA SER A 24 4.53 -5.52 -14.47
C SER A 24 5.00 -5.18 -13.05
N PRO A 25 4.89 -6.10 -12.07
CA PRO A 25 5.48 -5.94 -10.73
C PRO A 25 6.99 -5.67 -10.74
N ASP A 26 7.69 -6.04 -11.81
CA ASP A 26 9.14 -5.84 -11.95
C ASP A 26 9.50 -4.53 -12.65
N SER A 27 8.51 -3.82 -13.20
CA SER A 27 8.73 -2.52 -13.86
C SER A 27 8.91 -1.36 -12.88
N ILE A 28 8.60 -1.56 -11.60
CA ILE A 28 8.74 -0.52 -10.58
C ILE A 28 10.15 -0.49 -10.01
N LYS A 29 10.76 0.70 -10.01
CA LYS A 29 12.00 0.97 -9.28
C LYS A 29 11.65 1.34 -7.85
N LEU A 30 11.94 0.44 -6.91
CA LEU A 30 11.80 0.72 -5.48
C LEU A 30 13.06 1.43 -4.97
N VAL A 31 12.86 2.53 -4.26
CA VAL A 31 13.92 3.27 -3.59
C VAL A 31 13.65 3.21 -2.09
N HIS A 32 14.67 2.83 -1.33
CA HIS A 32 14.65 2.83 0.12
C HIS A 32 15.53 3.96 0.63
N TYR A 33 15.08 4.64 1.69
CA TYR A 33 15.82 5.75 2.30
C TYR A 33 15.80 5.59 3.82
N ASP A 34 16.79 6.16 4.49
CA ASP A 34 16.80 6.25 5.96
C ASP A 34 16.12 7.56 6.38
N PRO A 35 14.93 7.52 7.01
CA PRO A 35 14.22 8.72 7.41
C PRO A 35 15.00 9.58 8.43
N LYS A 36 16.02 9.03 9.10
CA LYS A 36 16.88 9.80 10.00
C LYS A 36 17.81 10.76 9.28
N GLN A 37 18.00 10.60 7.97
CA GLN A 37 18.86 11.46 7.16
C GLN A 37 18.14 12.71 6.63
N PHE A 38 16.85 12.87 6.93
CA PHE A 38 16.01 13.94 6.39
C PHE A 38 15.29 14.71 7.50
N ASP A 39 15.01 15.98 7.25
CA ASP A 39 14.12 16.82 8.06
C ASP A 39 12.96 17.33 7.19
N PHE A 40 11.86 16.57 7.18
CA PHE A 40 10.65 16.93 6.43
C PHE A 40 9.79 18.00 7.13
N GLY A 41 10.23 18.54 8.27
CA GLY A 41 9.47 19.47 9.10
C GLY A 41 8.11 18.89 9.52
N LYS A 42 7.02 19.47 9.01
CA LYS A 42 5.65 19.01 9.29
C LYS A 42 5.13 17.96 8.29
N LYS A 43 5.83 17.78 7.16
CA LYS A 43 5.44 16.81 6.15
C LYS A 43 5.80 15.40 6.61
N LYS A 44 5.13 14.40 6.07
CA LYS A 44 5.37 12.99 6.41
C LYS A 44 5.69 12.22 5.15
N ALA A 45 6.88 11.65 5.10
CA ALA A 45 7.26 10.71 4.06
C ALA A 45 6.63 9.33 4.30
N PHE A 46 6.46 8.58 3.21
CA PHE A 46 6.04 7.18 3.30
C PHE A 46 7.22 6.28 3.71
N PRO A 47 7.02 5.29 4.59
CA PRO A 47 5.78 4.91 5.25
C PRO A 47 5.49 5.78 6.49
N LEU A 48 4.22 6.14 6.69
CA LEU A 48 3.79 6.96 7.84
C LEU A 48 4.07 6.32 9.21
N ARG A 49 4.17 4.98 9.25
CA ARG A 49 4.57 4.19 10.42
C ARG A 49 5.40 2.99 9.96
N VAL A 50 6.53 2.76 10.61
CA VAL A 50 7.46 1.67 10.29
C VAL A 50 7.13 0.35 11.02
N GLN A 51 6.19 0.38 11.98
CA GLN A 51 5.85 -0.77 12.80
C GLN A 51 4.98 -1.76 12.01
N HIS A 52 5.33 -3.05 12.10
CA HIS A 52 4.46 -4.11 11.59
C HIS A 52 3.15 -4.19 12.38
N PHE A 53 2.04 -4.35 11.68
CA PHE A 53 0.72 -4.52 12.27
C PHE A 53 0.06 -5.79 11.73
N PHE A 54 -0.26 -6.72 12.63
CA PHE A 54 -0.85 -8.00 12.30
C PHE A 54 -2.03 -8.30 13.22
N ALA A 55 -3.10 -8.85 12.65
CA ALA A 55 -4.32 -9.16 13.38
C ALA A 55 -4.80 -10.57 13.04
N SER A 56 -4.65 -11.50 14.00
CA SER A 56 -5.10 -12.88 13.77
C SER A 56 -6.61 -12.96 13.56
N VAL A 57 -7.01 -13.75 12.54
CA VAL A 57 -8.41 -14.05 12.21
C VAL A 57 -8.91 -15.37 12.81
N ASN A 58 -8.06 -16.14 13.50
CA ASN A 58 -8.39 -17.48 14.00
C ASN A 58 -9.65 -17.51 14.88
N LYS A 59 -9.85 -16.48 15.71
CA LYS A 59 -11.04 -16.38 16.57
C LYS A 59 -12.32 -16.30 15.75
N VAL A 60 -12.37 -15.42 14.75
CA VAL A 60 -13.58 -15.20 13.95
C VAL A 60 -13.86 -16.41 13.05
N MET A 61 -12.81 -17.07 12.54
CA MET A 61 -12.98 -18.27 11.73
C MET A 61 -13.58 -19.42 12.53
N ARG A 62 -13.09 -19.64 13.75
CA ARG A 62 -13.60 -20.68 14.65
C ARG A 62 -15.00 -20.39 15.17
N GLU A 63 -15.25 -19.16 15.61
CA GLU A 63 -16.48 -18.86 16.36
C GLU A 63 -17.65 -18.46 15.47
N LEU A 64 -17.39 -17.89 14.28
CA LEU A 64 -18.44 -17.38 13.40
C LEU A 64 -18.55 -18.13 12.06
N ASN A 65 -17.80 -19.23 11.87
CA ASN A 65 -17.72 -19.94 10.59
C ASN A 65 -17.45 -19.00 9.40
N TRP A 66 -16.65 -17.97 9.65
CA TRP A 66 -16.29 -16.95 8.68
C TRP A 66 -14.91 -17.27 8.09
N GLN A 67 -14.65 -16.89 6.84
CA GLN A 67 -13.30 -16.96 6.26
C GLN A 67 -13.10 -15.79 5.29
N PRO A 68 -11.86 -15.29 5.12
CA PRO A 68 -11.55 -14.33 4.06
C PRO A 68 -11.91 -14.92 2.70
N LYS A 69 -12.58 -14.13 1.85
CA LYS A 69 -12.94 -14.55 0.48
C LYS A 69 -12.25 -13.73 -0.61
N PHE A 70 -11.70 -12.59 -0.23
CA PHE A 70 -11.04 -11.66 -1.14
C PHE A 70 -9.55 -11.61 -0.81
N ASP A 71 -8.72 -11.51 -1.83
CA ASP A 71 -7.28 -11.34 -1.70
C ASP A 71 -6.88 -9.88 -1.94
N LEU A 72 -5.62 -9.56 -1.62
CA LEU A 72 -5.10 -8.20 -1.72
C LEU A 72 -5.11 -7.68 -3.16
N VAL A 73 -4.68 -8.47 -4.15
CA VAL A 73 -4.49 -7.99 -5.51
C VAL A 73 -5.84 -7.77 -6.20
N SER A 74 -6.77 -8.70 -6.06
CA SER A 74 -8.13 -8.52 -6.61
C SER A 74 -8.84 -7.32 -5.97
N GLY A 75 -8.70 -7.13 -4.65
CA GLY A 75 -9.25 -5.96 -3.96
C GLY A 75 -8.60 -4.63 -4.38
N LEU A 76 -7.28 -4.61 -4.58
CA LEU A 76 -6.58 -3.42 -5.09
C LEU A 76 -7.03 -3.06 -6.50
N LYS A 77 -7.22 -4.05 -7.38
CA LYS A 77 -7.72 -3.83 -8.74
C LYS A 77 -9.14 -3.26 -8.73
N ASP A 78 -10.02 -3.87 -7.95
CA ASP A 78 -11.40 -3.39 -7.78
C ASP A 78 -11.44 -1.94 -7.29
N SER A 79 -10.69 -1.62 -6.23
CA SER A 79 -10.64 -0.25 -5.71
C SER A 79 -9.97 0.73 -6.67
N PHE A 80 -8.96 0.31 -7.43
CA PHE A 80 -8.35 1.15 -8.46
C PHE A 80 -9.35 1.55 -9.55
N GLU A 81 -10.12 0.59 -10.05
CA GLU A 81 -11.11 0.80 -11.13
C GLU A 81 -12.36 1.54 -10.61
N ASN A 82 -12.96 1.04 -9.53
CA ASN A 82 -14.28 1.46 -9.07
C ASN A 82 -14.27 2.62 -8.08
N ASP A 83 -13.12 2.89 -7.43
CA ASP A 83 -13.00 4.03 -6.51
C ASP A 83 -12.02 5.09 -7.01
N PHE A 84 -10.79 4.72 -7.39
CA PHE A 84 -9.73 5.70 -7.66
C PHE A 84 -9.91 6.39 -9.01
N ILE A 85 -10.04 5.61 -10.09
CA ILE A 85 -10.31 6.14 -11.44
C ILE A 85 -11.72 6.72 -11.51
N ALA A 86 -12.72 6.01 -10.98
CA ALA A 86 -14.11 6.46 -11.02
C ALA A 86 -14.32 7.82 -10.34
N SER A 87 -13.57 8.12 -9.27
CA SER A 87 -13.63 9.42 -8.60
C SER A 87 -12.78 10.51 -9.28
N GLY A 88 -12.07 10.21 -10.37
CA GLY A 88 -11.15 11.13 -11.05
C GLY A 88 -9.88 11.47 -10.26
N ARG A 89 -9.53 10.69 -9.23
CA ARG A 89 -8.32 10.93 -8.41
C ARG A 89 -7.04 10.68 -9.20
N ASP A 90 -7.13 9.88 -10.26
CA ASP A 90 -6.06 9.67 -11.25
C ASP A 90 -5.67 10.95 -12.02
N LYS A 91 -6.54 11.96 -12.03
CA LYS A 91 -6.34 13.23 -12.74
C LYS A 91 -5.96 14.39 -11.82
N VAL A 92 -5.93 14.15 -10.50
CA VAL A 92 -5.58 15.16 -9.52
C VAL A 92 -4.06 15.31 -9.46
N GLU A 93 -3.58 16.54 -9.42
CA GLU A 93 -2.16 16.82 -9.21
C GLU A 93 -1.75 16.39 -7.79
N VAL A 94 -0.71 15.57 -7.69
CA VAL A 94 -0.19 15.05 -6.43
C VAL A 94 1.09 15.79 -6.09
N ASP A 95 1.20 16.27 -4.85
CA ASP A 95 2.43 16.88 -4.33
C ASP A 95 3.46 15.79 -3.99
N PHE A 96 4.46 15.63 -4.85
CA PHE A 96 5.59 14.72 -4.67
C PHE A 96 6.84 15.40 -4.07
N SER A 97 6.72 16.62 -3.52
CA SER A 97 7.89 17.39 -3.04
C SER A 97 8.73 16.67 -1.99
N VAL A 98 8.13 15.81 -1.17
CA VAL A 98 8.84 14.98 -0.19
C VAL A 98 9.61 13.85 -0.88
N ASP A 99 8.99 13.16 -1.84
CA ASP A 99 9.63 12.13 -2.64
C ASP A 99 10.79 12.69 -3.48
N ASP A 100 10.60 13.87 -4.06
CA ASP A 100 11.64 14.58 -4.82
C ASP A 100 12.84 14.96 -3.94
N GLU A 101 12.64 15.25 -2.66
CA GLU A 101 13.72 15.48 -1.71
C GLU A 101 14.51 14.19 -1.44
N ILE A 102 13.80 13.08 -1.24
CA ILE A 102 14.39 11.76 -1.01
C ILE A 102 15.23 11.30 -2.22
N LEU A 103 14.76 11.57 -3.44
CA LEU A 103 15.40 11.12 -4.68
C LEU A 103 16.64 11.93 -5.10
N LYS A 104 16.93 13.06 -4.45
CA LYS A 104 18.12 13.89 -4.75
C LYS A 104 19.42 13.35 -4.16
N VAL A 105 19.34 12.32 -3.32
CA VAL A 105 20.48 11.73 -2.60
C VAL A 105 21.10 10.57 -3.38
#